data_AF-A0A975NMQ5-F1
#
_entry.id   AF-A0A975NMQ5-F1
#
_cell.length_a   1.000
_cell.length_b   1.000
_cell.length_c   1.000
_cell.angle_alpha   90.00
_cell.angle_beta   90.00
_cell.angle_gamma   90.00
#
_symmetry.space_group_name_H-M   'P 1'
#
loop_
_entity.id
_entity.type
_entity.pdbx_description
1 polymer ?
#
loop_
_entity_poly.entity_id
_entity_poly.type
_entity_poly.pdbx_seq_one_letter_code
_entity_poly.pdbx_strand_id
1 'polypeptide(L)'
;MNGNRMFELAQALAVAKSRQDVPAALKLLHNDMRLESPTFGTMAQGLAENEKALTRFFASFPDYNVALQGHASNDDALICWGHGANDHDRRSVRRGPQRQTS
;
A
#
# COMPACT_ATOMS: atom_id res chain seq x y z
N MET A 1 -19.58 -6.11 -13.78
CA MET A 1 -18.22 -6.54 -13.39
C MET A 1 -17.39 -5.32 -13.01
N ASN A 2 -17.48 -4.88 -11.76
CA ASN A 2 -16.75 -3.72 -11.24
C ASN A 2 -15.34 -4.05 -10.74
N GLY A 3 -15.06 -5.34 -10.50
CA GLY A 3 -13.79 -5.80 -9.91
C GLY A 3 -12.53 -5.38 -10.66
N ASN A 4 -12.51 -5.43 -11.99
CA ASN A 4 -11.33 -5.00 -12.78
C ASN A 4 -11.05 -3.50 -12.60
N ARG A 5 -12.08 -2.66 -12.60
CA ARG A 5 -11.94 -1.21 -12.41
C ARG A 5 -11.52 -0.87 -10.98
N MET A 6 -12.02 -1.60 -9.98
CA MET A 6 -11.56 -1.46 -8.60
C MET A 6 -10.08 -1.83 -8.48
N PHE A 7 -9.66 -2.90 -9.15
CA PHE A 7 -8.27 -3.33 -9.14
C PHE A 7 -7.34 -2.32 -9.81
N GLU A 8 -7.75 -1.72 -10.93
CA GLU A 8 -7.01 -0.61 -11.58
C GLU A 8 -6.80 0.57 -10.63
N LEU A 9 -7.84 0.97 -9.87
CA LEU A 9 -7.72 2.03 -8.86
C LEU A 9 -6.75 1.64 -7.74
N ALA A 10 -6.83 0.41 -7.25
CA ALA A 10 -5.93 -0.08 -6.21
C ALA A 10 -4.47 -0.15 -6.69
N GLN A 11 -4.25 -0.54 -7.95
CA GLN A 11 -2.92 -0.55 -8.56
C GLN A 11 -2.36 0.87 -8.72
N ALA A 12 -3.18 1.81 -9.20
CA ALA A 12 -2.78 3.22 -9.28
C ALA A 12 -2.44 3.79 -7.90
N LEU A 13 -3.22 3.45 -6.88
CA LEU A 13 -2.97 3.86 -5.49
C LEU A 13 -1.68 3.24 -4.95
N ALA A 14 -1.41 1.96 -5.25
CA ALA A 14 -0.17 1.28 -4.87
C ALA A 14 1.06 1.96 -5.49
N VAL A 15 0.97 2.37 -6.76
CA VAL A 15 2.03 3.12 -7.45
C VAL A 15 2.24 4.49 -6.80
N ALA A 16 1.17 5.24 -6.55
CA ALA A 16 1.26 6.54 -5.88
C ALA A 16 1.90 6.44 -4.50
N LYS A 17 1.45 5.47 -3.68
CA LYS A 17 2.02 5.22 -2.34
C LYS A 17 3.48 4.80 -2.39
N SER A 18 3.88 3.97 -3.35
CA SER A 18 5.28 3.54 -3.51
C SER A 18 6.21 4.68 -3.95
N ARG A 19 5.67 5.68 -4.68
CA ARG A 19 6.38 6.92 -5.01
C ARG A 19 6.28 7.98 -3.91
N GLN A 20 5.55 7.68 -2.83
CA GLN A 20 5.22 8.61 -1.75
C GLN A 20 4.54 9.90 -2.26
N ASP A 21 3.82 9.80 -3.39
CA ASP A 21 3.10 10.91 -4.00
C ASP A 21 1.74 11.05 -3.32
N VAL A 22 1.72 11.80 -2.21
CA VAL A 22 0.52 12.05 -1.40
C VAL A 22 -0.57 12.75 -2.25
N PRO A 23 -0.30 13.82 -3.01
CA PRO A 23 -1.31 14.44 -3.86
C PRO A 23 -1.94 13.49 -4.88
N ALA A 24 -1.15 12.64 -5.54
CA ALA A 24 -1.69 11.65 -6.47
C ALA A 24 -2.52 10.57 -5.76
N ALA A 25 -2.08 10.12 -4.58
CA ALA A 25 -2.85 9.17 -3.79
C ALA A 25 -4.22 9.73 -3.37
N LEU A 26 -4.27 10.99 -2.90
CA LEU A 26 -5.51 11.64 -2.47
C LEU A 26 -6.53 11.81 -3.61
N LYS A 27 -6.07 12.05 -4.84
CA LYS A 27 -6.95 12.12 -6.03
C LYS A 27 -7.68 10.81 -6.34
N LEU A 28 -7.15 9.68 -5.87
CA LEU A 28 -7.74 8.36 -6.05
C LEU A 28 -8.68 7.96 -4.90
N LEU A 29 -8.65 8.69 -3.78
CA LEU A 29 -9.50 8.42 -2.63
C LEU A 29 -10.85 9.14 -2.76
N HIS A 30 -11.89 8.50 -2.23
CA HIS A 30 -13.16 9.18 -2.01
C HIS A 30 -12.98 10.34 -1.00
N ASN A 31 -13.75 11.43 -1.15
CA ASN A 31 -13.65 12.61 -0.30
C ASN A 31 -13.85 12.31 1.19
N ASP A 32 -14.70 11.31 1.47
CA ASP A 32 -15.01 10.79 2.80
C ASP A 32 -14.42 9.39 3.01
N MET A 33 -13.24 9.13 2.44
CA MET A 33 -12.56 7.86 2.63
C MET A 33 -12.04 7.72 4.06
N ARG A 34 -12.28 6.55 4.66
CA ARG A 34 -11.66 6.13 5.91
C ARG A 34 -10.39 5.34 5.64
N LEU A 35 -9.26 5.81 6.15
CA LEU A 35 -8.00 5.09 6.12
C LEU A 35 -7.70 4.52 7.50
N GLU A 36 -7.58 3.20 7.58
CA GLU A 36 -7.21 2.49 8.81
C GLU A 36 -5.91 1.74 8.62
N SER A 37 -5.05 1.80 9.64
CA SER A 37 -3.93 0.87 9.80
C SER A 37 -3.99 0.24 11.19
N PRO A 38 -4.62 -0.93 11.33
CA PRO A 38 -4.80 -1.59 12.61
C PRO A 38 -3.49 -1.82 13.36
N THR A 39 -2.42 -2.19 12.64
CA THR A 39 -1.10 -2.47 13.24
C THR A 39 -0.47 -1.24 13.91
N PHE A 40 -0.77 -0.04 13.42
CA PHE A 40 -0.29 1.22 14.00
C PHE A 40 -1.36 1.91 14.86
N GLY A 41 -2.54 1.31 15.02
CA GLY A 41 -3.67 1.90 15.73
C GLY A 41 -4.13 3.24 15.13
N THR A 42 -3.89 3.48 13.84
CA THR A 42 -4.24 4.75 13.18
C THR A 42 -5.54 4.65 12.43
N MET A 43 -6.35 5.70 12.54
CA MET A 43 -7.59 5.90 11.81
C MET A 43 -7.67 7.36 11.38
N ALA A 44 -7.94 7.60 10.10
CA ALA A 44 -8.14 8.92 9.53
C ALA A 44 -9.38 8.93 8.64
N GLN A 45 -10.11 10.05 8.63
CA GLN A 45 -11.36 10.20 7.91
C GLN A 45 -11.33 11.48 7.07
N GLY A 46 -11.61 11.32 5.78
CA GLY A 46 -11.62 12.42 4.82
C GLY A 46 -10.23 12.86 4.36
N LEU A 47 -10.20 13.66 3.29
CA LEU A 47 -8.95 13.99 2.58
C LEU A 47 -7.90 14.67 3.46
N ALA A 48 -8.28 15.65 4.28
CA ALA A 48 -7.34 16.40 5.11
C ALA A 48 -6.65 15.52 6.18
N GLU A 49 -7.39 14.62 6.81
CA GLU A 49 -6.79 13.70 7.80
C GLU A 49 -6.01 12.57 7.13
N ASN A 50 -6.48 12.09 5.97
CA ASN A 50 -5.75 11.11 5.17
C ASN A 50 -4.41 11.66 4.67
N GLU A 51 -4.35 12.93 4.27
CA GLU A 51 -3.10 13.61 3.91
C GLU A 51 -2.09 13.59 5.05
N LYS A 52 -2.52 14.01 6.26
CA LYS A 52 -1.67 13.99 7.45
C LYS A 52 -1.23 12.57 7.83
N ALA A 53 -2.11 11.59 7.71
CA ALA A 53 -1.79 10.19 8.01
C ALA A 53 -0.76 9.62 7.03
N LEU A 54 -0.96 9.80 5.72
CA LEU A 54 -0.03 9.34 4.69
C LEU A 54 1.33 10.05 4.80
N THR A 55 1.33 11.37 5.03
CA THR A 55 2.57 12.14 5.19
C THR A 55 3.39 11.64 6.38
N ARG A 56 2.75 11.42 7.53
CA ARG A 56 3.41 10.86 8.73
C ARG A 56 3.92 9.43 8.49
N PHE A 57 3.14 8.62 7.77
CA PHE A 57 3.53 7.26 7.42
C PHE A 57 4.79 7.24 6.54
N PHE A 58 4.84 8.03 5.46
CA PHE A 58 6.01 8.09 4.58
C PHE A 58 7.23 8.73 5.25
N ALA A 59 7.04 9.70 6.14
CA ALA A 59 8.14 10.22 6.96
C ALA A 59 8.75 9.15 7.88
N SER A 60 7.95 8.18 8.34
CA SER A 60 8.43 7.06 9.18
C SER A 60 9.05 5.92 8.35
N PHE A 61 8.68 5.79 7.08
CA PHE A 61 9.14 4.75 6.16
C PHE A 61 9.59 5.38 4.83
N PRO A 62 10.77 6.03 4.80
CA PRO A 62 11.24 6.84 3.67
C PRO A 62 11.59 6.01 2.42
N ASP A 63 11.64 4.70 2.55
CA ASP A 63 11.93 3.70 1.51
C ASP A 63 10.74 2.78 1.21
N TYR A 64 9.53 3.18 1.65
CA TYR A 64 8.31 2.41 1.48
C TYR A 64 7.96 2.13 0.03
N ASN A 65 7.74 0.85 -0.28
CA ASN A 65 7.26 0.37 -1.57
C ASN A 65 6.31 -0.81 -1.38
N VAL A 66 5.22 -0.87 -2.16
CA VAL A 66 4.27 -1.99 -2.11
C VAL A 66 4.26 -2.75 -3.44
N ALA A 67 4.27 -4.08 -3.36
CA ALA A 67 4.11 -4.96 -4.50
C ALA A 67 2.87 -5.84 -4.31
N LEU A 68 1.84 -5.63 -5.14
CA LEU A 68 0.63 -6.45 -5.13
C LEU A 68 0.92 -7.80 -5.82
N GLN A 69 0.58 -8.90 -5.17
CA GLN A 69 0.78 -10.26 -5.67
C GLN A 69 -0.52 -10.93 -6.09
N GLY A 70 -1.64 -10.51 -5.51
CA GLY A 70 -2.95 -11.01 -5.87
C GLY A 70 -4.06 -10.14 -5.33
N HIS A 71 -5.26 -10.41 -5.81
CA HIS A 71 -6.48 -9.75 -5.40
C HIS A 71 -7.69 -10.68 -5.49
N ALA A 72 -8.73 -10.36 -4.74
CA ALA A 72 -10.06 -10.94 -4.85
C ALA A 72 -11.08 -9.81 -4.78
N SER A 73 -12.16 -9.90 -5.56
CA SER A 73 -13.18 -8.85 -5.62
C SER A 73 -14.57 -9.42 -5.82
N ASN A 74 -15.56 -8.69 -5.33
CA ASN A 74 -16.96 -8.84 -5.72
C ASN A 74 -17.46 -7.49 -6.28
N ASP A 75 -18.77 -7.26 -6.30
CA ASP A 75 -19.34 -6.01 -6.86
C ASP A 75 -19.07 -4.77 -5.99
N ASP A 76 -18.80 -4.94 -4.69
CA ASP A 76 -18.72 -3.85 -3.70
C ASP A 76 -17.34 -3.73 -3.03
N ALA A 77 -16.52 -4.78 -3.06
CA ALA A 77 -15.28 -4.88 -2.31
C ALA A 77 -14.14 -5.45 -3.15
N LEU A 78 -12.93 -4.96 -2.85
CA LEU A 78 -11.66 -5.47 -3.35
C LEU A 78 -10.72 -5.71 -2.18
N ILE A 79 -10.10 -6.89 -2.17
CA ILE A 79 -9.04 -7.27 -1.24
C ILE A 79 -7.79 -7.48 -2.08
N CYS A 80 -6.67 -6.87 -1.67
CA CYS A 80 -5.37 -7.06 -2.29
C CYS A 80 -4.37 -7.56 -1.24
N TRP A 81 -3.42 -8.42 -1.65
CA TRP A 81 -2.34 -8.88 -0.80
C TRP A 81 -1.01 -8.86 -1.54
N GLY A 82 0.07 -8.83 -0.76
CA GLY A 82 1.43 -8.77 -1.27
C GLY A 82 2.39 -8.34 -0.17
N HIS A 83 3.54 -7.80 -0.57
CA HIS A 83 4.59 -7.42 0.36
C HIS A 83 4.80 -5.90 0.33
N GLY A 84 4.88 -5.29 1.51
CA GLY A 84 5.49 -3.99 1.69
C GLY A 84 6.99 -4.20 1.91
N ALA A 85 7.83 -3.57 1.09
CA ALA A 85 9.27 -3.61 1.24
C ALA A 85 9.76 -2.21 1.55
N ASN A 86 10.59 -2.12 2.58
CA ASN A 86 11.51 -1.03 2.82
C ASN A 86 12.92 -1.51 2.35
N ASP A 87 13.87 -0.64 2.02
CA ASP A 87 15.25 -1.00 1.68
C ASP A 87 15.90 -1.88 2.76
N HIS A 88 15.51 -1.71 4.02
CA HIS A 88 15.94 -2.60 5.10
C HIS A 88 15.54 -4.07 4.86
N ASP A 89 14.40 -4.30 4.20
CA ASP A 89 13.86 -5.64 3.91
C ASP A 89 14.37 -6.22 2.57
N ARG A 90 14.78 -5.38 1.61
CA ARG A 90 15.35 -5.86 0.34
C ARG A 90 16.70 -6.60 0.50
N ARG A 91 17.43 -6.35 1.59
CA ARG A 91 18.67 -7.07 1.92
C ARG A 91 18.43 -8.46 2.53
N SER A 92 17.26 -8.70 3.14
CA SER A 92 16.94 -9.99 3.77
C SER A 92 16.53 -11.05 2.73
N VAL A 93 15.74 -10.66 1.72
CA VAL A 93 15.16 -11.58 0.72
C VAL A 93 16.20 -12.15 -0.27
N ARG A 94 17.34 -11.47 -0.49
CA ARG A 94 18.41 -11.98 -1.39
C ARG A 94 19.29 -13.07 -0.78
N ARG A 95 19.13 -13.44 0.50
CA ARG A 95 19.84 -14.59 1.10
C ARG A 95 18.92 -15.82 1.16
N GLY A 96 18.64 -16.39 -0.01
CA GLY A 96 18.16 -17.77 -0.08
C GLY A 96 19.23 -18.75 0.45
N PRO A 97 18.86 -19.91 1.00
CA PRO A 97 19.80 -20.81 1.65
C PRO A 97 20.79 -21.39 0.62
N GLN A 98 22.08 -21.07 0.77
CA GLN A 98 23.14 -21.88 0.15
C GLN A 98 23.06 -23.28 0.74
N ARG A 99 22.46 -24.21 0.00
CA ARG A 99 22.59 -25.64 0.27
C ARG A 99 24.08 -25.97 0.22
N GLN A 100 24.66 -26.28 1.38
CA GLN A 100 25.93 -26.98 1.46
C GLN A 100 25.70 -28.38 0.88
N THR A 101 26.20 -28.61 -0.33
CA THR A 101 26.40 -29.95 -0.87
C THR A 101 27.60 -30.54 -0.15
N SER A 102 27.35 -31.59 0.64
CA SER A 102 28.38 -32.46 1.21
C SER A 102 28.84 -33.49 0.17
#